data_AF-A0A2V3V9G7-F1
#
_entry.id   AF-A0A2V3V9G7-F1
#
_cell.length_a   1.000
_cell.length_b   1.000
_cell.length_c   1.000
_cell.angle_alpha   90.00
_cell.angle_beta   90.00
_cell.angle_gamma   90.00
#
_symmetry.space_group_name_H-M   'P 1'
#
loop_
_entity.id
_entity.type
_entity.pdbx_description
1 polymer ?
#
loop_
_entity_poly.entity_id
_entity_poly.type
_entity_poly.pdbx_seq_one_letter_code
_entity_poly.pdbx_strand_id
1 'polypeptide(L)'
;MPCPCESDFRSMPGAHASGWSADQVRQLREFVASAPEDGLPVLDTSELDAGLRDGPGPARDATADTLALALARLHLLGMSTAKQKASWQIADTDEQTDVREMLHRSLAEDTLARFFIEMRPAHPDYAALRAAYATETDRTRKAVIARNMERWRWMPRSLGENYVLVNAAFFEARLAMAGRPERTWRVIVGKASTPTPVFAAQITGITLNPWWNIPASIVREKGGRFAASQGYVKSNGQWRQKPGPGNALGQMKLVMPNPYSVYVHDTPSRQLFAKETRAFSHGCVRIADALGFATALLEGSKTRSEIAATVRSAKTVTFDLASAMPIYLAYFTAAPDADGTIAFQPDIYRRDSKVGIAATRDRDCKG
;
A
#
# COMPACT_ATOMS: atom_id res chain seq x y z
N MET A 1 22.90 62.66 -36.85
CA MET A 1 21.95 63.05 -35.76
C MET A 1 20.65 62.30 -36.01
N PRO A 2 20.02 61.70 -34.98
CA PRO A 2 20.33 60.32 -34.56
C PRO A 2 19.15 59.34 -34.71
N CYS A 3 19.48 58.04 -34.65
CA CYS A 3 18.57 56.91 -34.41
C CYS A 3 17.70 57.12 -33.16
N PRO A 4 16.40 56.79 -33.17
CA PRO A 4 15.63 56.59 -31.94
C PRO A 4 15.82 55.17 -31.42
N CYS A 5 16.19 55.10 -30.15
CA CYS A 5 16.49 53.93 -29.34
C CYS A 5 15.30 52.96 -29.21
N GLU A 6 15.61 51.66 -29.31
CA GLU A 6 14.91 50.60 -28.59
C GLU A 6 15.03 50.85 -27.08
N SER A 7 13.91 50.98 -26.38
CA SER A 7 13.85 50.77 -24.94
C SER A 7 12.42 50.44 -24.51
N ASP A 8 12.02 49.17 -24.70
CA ASP A 8 11.03 48.55 -23.84
C ASP A 8 11.67 47.31 -23.22
N PHE A 9 12.35 47.55 -22.10
CA PHE A 9 12.79 46.51 -21.19
C PHE A 9 11.54 45.80 -20.66
N ARG A 10 11.18 44.67 -21.29
CA ARG A 10 10.48 43.59 -20.58
C ARG A 10 11.32 43.25 -19.36
N SER A 11 10.76 43.51 -18.18
CA SER A 11 11.28 43.04 -16.90
C SER A 11 11.54 41.54 -17.00
N MET A 12 12.82 41.16 -16.93
CA MET A 12 13.20 39.75 -16.76
C MET A 12 12.75 39.27 -15.38
N PRO A 13 12.27 38.02 -15.24
CA PRO A 13 12.08 37.41 -13.93
C PRO A 13 13.43 37.38 -13.21
N GLY A 14 13.41 37.83 -11.96
CA GLY A 14 14.61 38.04 -11.15
C GLY A 14 15.48 36.79 -11.04
N ALA A 15 16.79 37.03 -11.00
CA ALA A 15 17.80 36.03 -10.66
C ALA A 15 17.40 35.33 -9.34
N HIS A 16 17.29 34.01 -9.38
CA HIS A 16 17.00 33.18 -8.22
C HIS A 16 18.02 33.46 -7.11
N ALA A 17 17.54 33.81 -5.91
CA ALA A 17 18.40 33.87 -4.74
C ALA A 17 18.97 32.47 -4.48
N SER A 18 20.29 32.34 -4.54
CA SER A 18 21.01 31.09 -4.30
C SER A 18 21.12 30.81 -2.80
N GLY A 19 20.00 30.55 -2.13
CA GLY A 19 19.99 30.28 -0.69
C GLY A 19 18.60 30.30 -0.06
N TRP A 20 18.54 29.91 1.21
CA TRP A 20 17.29 29.86 1.97
C TRP A 20 16.84 31.24 2.42
N SER A 21 15.58 31.61 2.20
CA SER A 21 15.03 32.84 2.79
C SER A 21 14.84 32.66 4.31
N ALA A 22 14.81 33.76 5.07
CA ALA A 22 14.49 33.70 6.51
C ALA A 22 13.10 33.07 6.76
N ASP A 23 12.18 33.27 5.82
CA ASP A 23 10.85 32.70 5.83
C ASP A 23 10.89 31.16 5.66
N GLN A 24 11.62 30.70 4.66
CA GLN A 24 11.80 29.27 4.37
C GLN A 24 12.50 28.54 5.52
N VAL A 25 13.49 29.16 6.18
CA VAL A 25 14.12 28.59 7.38
C VAL A 25 13.12 28.48 8.54
N ARG A 26 12.24 29.48 8.72
CA ARG A 26 11.17 29.41 9.73
C ARG A 26 10.18 28.30 9.42
N GLN A 27 9.71 28.21 8.17
CA GLN A 27 8.82 27.13 7.71
C GLN A 27 9.46 25.76 7.94
N LEU A 28 10.74 25.56 7.58
CA LEU A 28 11.45 24.31 7.83
C LEU A 28 11.42 23.90 9.31
N ARG A 29 11.68 24.84 10.23
CA ARG A 29 11.63 24.57 11.68
C ARG A 29 10.23 24.18 12.14
N GLU A 30 9.19 24.83 11.61
CA GLU A 30 7.79 24.47 11.88
C GLU A 30 7.48 23.04 11.42
N PHE A 31 7.88 22.67 10.20
CA PHE A 31 7.70 21.32 9.66
C PHE A 31 8.47 20.25 10.46
N VAL A 32 9.69 20.54 10.90
CA VAL A 32 10.44 19.64 11.79
C VAL A 32 9.73 19.45 13.13
N ALA A 33 9.21 20.54 13.71
CA ALA A 33 8.47 20.50 14.96
C ALA A 33 7.13 19.74 14.83
N SER A 34 6.48 19.78 13.66
CA SER A 34 5.21 19.09 13.39
C SER A 34 5.39 17.62 12.98
N ALA A 35 6.61 17.12 12.78
CA ALA A 35 6.86 15.73 12.38
C ALA A 35 6.13 14.68 13.27
N PRO A 36 5.99 14.86 14.60
CA PRO A 36 5.22 13.95 15.45
C PRO A 36 3.74 13.84 15.09
N GLU A 37 3.12 14.84 14.44
CA GLU A 37 1.74 14.75 13.94
C GLU A 37 1.58 13.71 12.83
N ASP A 38 2.69 13.39 12.14
CA ASP A 38 2.78 12.34 11.15
C ASP A 38 3.33 11.03 11.77
N GLY A 39 3.47 10.95 13.10
CA GLY A 39 4.05 9.79 13.79
C GLY A 39 5.55 9.60 13.53
N LEU A 40 6.25 10.67 13.11
CA LEU A 40 7.68 10.70 12.80
C LEU A 40 8.48 11.32 13.96
N PRO A 41 9.78 11.00 14.09
CA PRO A 41 10.62 11.61 15.11
C PRO A 41 10.89 13.10 14.81
N VAL A 42 11.06 13.90 15.87
CA VAL A 42 11.59 15.27 15.73
C VAL A 42 13.07 15.19 15.43
N LEU A 43 13.49 15.74 14.30
CA LEU A 43 14.90 15.85 13.93
C LEU A 43 15.60 16.93 14.78
N ASP A 44 16.91 16.76 15.00
CA ASP A 44 17.71 17.76 15.72
C ASP A 44 17.89 19.02 14.86
N THR A 45 17.63 20.18 15.46
CA THR A 45 17.76 21.51 14.82
C THR A 45 18.97 22.29 15.33
N SER A 46 19.76 21.72 16.24
CA SER A 46 20.84 22.42 16.95
C SER A 46 21.84 23.11 16.01
N GLU A 47 22.26 22.44 14.94
CA GLU A 47 23.17 23.00 13.93
C GLU A 47 22.52 24.15 13.14
N LEU A 48 21.24 24.02 12.77
CA LEU A 48 20.52 25.07 12.05
C LEU A 48 20.32 26.30 12.93
N ASP A 49 19.95 26.08 14.19
CA ASP A 49 19.78 27.13 15.19
C ASP A 49 21.12 27.82 15.52
N ALA A 50 22.25 27.12 15.36
CA ALA A 50 23.57 27.72 15.45
C ALA A 50 23.87 28.66 14.27
N GLY A 51 23.66 28.20 13.04
CA GLY A 51 23.87 29.01 11.84
C GLY A 51 22.96 30.23 11.74
N LEU A 52 21.79 30.22 12.40
CA LEU A 52 20.92 31.40 12.50
C LEU A 52 21.57 32.59 13.24
N ARG A 53 22.52 32.33 14.16
CA ARG A 53 23.26 33.40 14.88
C ARG A 53 24.25 34.13 13.98
N ASP A 54 24.75 33.45 12.95
CA ASP A 54 25.78 33.97 12.03
C ASP A 54 25.16 34.71 10.82
N GLY A 55 23.83 34.66 10.67
CA GLY A 55 23.10 35.30 9.57
C GLY A 55 23.00 34.45 8.31
N PRO A 56 22.43 34.99 7.21
CA PRO A 56 22.33 34.28 5.94
C PRO A 56 23.71 33.94 5.37
N GLY A 57 23.89 32.70 4.90
CA GLY A 57 25.14 32.28 4.25
C GLY A 57 25.21 30.79 3.95
N PRO A 58 26.25 30.34 3.22
CA PRO A 58 26.36 28.98 2.71
C PRO A 58 26.33 27.88 3.78
N ALA A 59 26.87 28.16 4.97
CA ALA A 59 26.87 27.19 6.08
C ALA A 59 25.45 26.92 6.60
N ARG A 60 24.67 27.97 6.86
CA ARG A 60 23.26 27.85 7.28
C ARG A 60 22.43 27.13 6.20
N ASP A 61 22.66 27.47 4.94
CA ASP A 61 21.91 26.89 3.82
C ASP A 61 22.23 25.39 3.63
N ALA A 62 23.48 24.98 3.82
CA ALA A 62 23.88 23.56 3.80
C ALA A 62 23.24 22.75 4.95
N THR A 63 23.15 23.32 6.14
CA THR A 63 22.46 22.69 7.27
C THR A 63 20.95 22.62 7.05
N ALA A 64 20.34 23.68 6.51
CA ALA A 64 18.93 23.70 6.16
C ALA A 64 18.59 22.64 5.08
N ASP A 65 19.42 22.52 4.04
CA ASP A 65 19.31 21.46 3.03
C ASP A 65 19.36 20.07 3.66
N THR A 66 20.36 19.83 4.53
CA THR A 66 20.54 18.53 5.19
C THR A 66 19.30 18.15 6.01
N LEU A 67 18.79 19.09 6.80
CA LEU A 67 17.61 18.90 7.63
C LEU A 67 16.33 18.71 6.80
N ALA A 68 16.12 19.52 5.76
CA ALA A 68 14.97 19.43 4.88
C ALA A 68 14.93 18.10 4.12
N LEU A 69 16.07 17.64 3.60
CA LEU A 69 16.17 16.36 2.90
C LEU A 69 15.96 15.18 3.85
N ALA A 70 16.47 15.25 5.07
CA ALA A 70 16.22 14.23 6.08
C ALA A 70 14.72 14.15 6.43
N LEU A 71 14.06 15.29 6.63
CA LEU A 71 12.63 15.34 6.93
C LEU A 71 11.78 14.83 5.75
N ALA A 72 12.12 15.24 4.52
CA ALA A 72 11.43 14.80 3.31
C ALA A 72 11.54 13.28 3.13
N ARG A 73 12.73 12.71 3.34
CA ARG A 73 12.95 11.26 3.30
C ARG A 73 12.17 10.50 4.38
N LEU A 74 12.03 11.06 5.59
CA LEU A 74 11.19 10.46 6.62
C LEU A 74 9.72 10.41 6.22
N HIS A 75 9.20 11.47 5.61
CA HIS A 75 7.82 11.48 5.10
C HIS A 75 7.63 10.50 3.95
N LEU A 76 8.62 10.41 3.07
CA LEU A 76 8.58 9.59 1.86
C LEU A 76 8.74 8.09 2.16
N LEU A 77 9.80 7.71 2.89
CA LEU A 77 10.23 6.32 3.06
C LEU A 77 9.89 5.74 4.45
N GLY A 78 9.46 6.58 5.38
CA GLY A 78 9.27 6.21 6.79
C GLY A 78 10.57 6.10 7.58
N MET A 79 10.43 5.80 8.87
CA MET A 79 11.55 5.68 9.81
C MET A 79 12.05 4.24 10.01
N SER A 80 11.34 3.26 9.47
CA SER A 80 11.61 1.84 9.73
C SER A 80 12.82 1.31 8.98
N THR A 81 13.62 0.51 9.67
CA THR A 81 14.79 -0.16 9.10
C THR A 81 14.40 -1.29 8.13
N ALA A 82 15.32 -1.69 7.26
CA ALA A 82 15.13 -2.83 6.35
C ALA A 82 14.72 -4.13 7.08
N LYS A 83 15.25 -4.36 8.30
CA LYS A 83 14.87 -5.51 9.14
C LYS A 83 13.39 -5.46 9.55
N GLN A 84 12.88 -4.28 9.87
CA GLN A 84 11.48 -4.08 10.25
C GLN A 84 10.54 -4.20 9.04
N LYS A 85 11.01 -3.79 7.86
CA LYS A 85 10.31 -3.95 6.58
C LYS A 85 10.44 -5.35 5.96
N ALA A 86 11.21 -6.28 6.55
CA ALA A 86 11.58 -7.55 5.90
C ALA A 86 10.39 -8.43 5.46
N SER A 87 9.22 -8.31 6.08
CA SER A 87 8.01 -9.05 5.64
C SER A 87 7.17 -8.32 4.59
N TRP A 88 7.55 -7.10 4.21
CA TRP A 88 6.87 -6.24 3.25
C TRP A 88 7.57 -6.35 1.90
N GLN A 89 7.01 -7.15 1.00
CA GLN A 89 7.62 -7.45 -0.30
C GLN A 89 6.90 -6.71 -1.45
N ILE A 90 6.38 -5.53 -1.13
CA ILE A 90 5.93 -4.54 -2.10
C ILE A 90 7.11 -3.60 -2.31
N ALA A 91 7.55 -3.44 -3.55
CA ALA A 91 8.67 -2.56 -3.87
C ALA A 91 8.28 -1.11 -3.54
N ASP A 92 9.15 -0.45 -2.79
CA ASP A 92 9.11 0.99 -2.59
C ASP A 92 9.74 1.63 -3.84
N THR A 93 8.90 2.26 -4.67
CA THR A 93 9.36 2.93 -5.90
C THR A 93 9.97 4.30 -5.62
N ASP A 94 9.87 4.78 -4.39
CA ASP A 94 10.10 6.18 -4.06
C ASP A 94 11.56 6.44 -3.69
N GLU A 95 12.35 5.39 -3.42
CA GLU A 95 13.80 5.45 -3.20
C GLU A 95 14.56 6.15 -4.34
N GLN A 96 14.00 6.12 -5.56
CA GLN A 96 14.60 6.72 -6.76
C GLN A 96 14.18 8.18 -6.97
N THR A 97 13.30 8.73 -6.12
CA THR A 97 12.82 10.11 -6.23
C THR A 97 13.97 11.09 -5.97
N ASP A 98 14.20 12.03 -6.89
CA ASP A 98 15.17 13.11 -6.70
C ASP A 98 14.62 14.20 -5.79
N VAL A 99 14.57 13.89 -4.48
CA VAL A 99 14.08 14.80 -3.44
C VAL A 99 14.92 16.08 -3.37
N ARG A 100 16.19 16.04 -3.76
CA ARG A 100 17.07 17.21 -3.75
C ARG A 100 16.67 18.22 -4.82
N GLU A 101 16.52 17.75 -6.05
CA GLU A 101 16.04 18.58 -7.15
C GLU A 101 14.65 19.15 -6.85
N MET A 102 13.75 18.34 -6.28
CA MET A 102 12.42 18.82 -5.87
C MET A 102 12.49 19.90 -4.79
N LEU A 103 13.35 19.74 -3.79
CA LEU A 103 13.57 20.74 -2.74
C LEU A 103 14.08 22.05 -3.35
N HIS A 104 15.13 21.99 -4.17
CA HIS A 104 15.73 23.19 -4.77
C HIS A 104 14.76 23.93 -5.68
N ARG A 105 13.95 23.19 -6.46
CA ARG A 105 12.84 23.79 -7.22
C ARG A 105 11.84 24.49 -6.31
N SER A 106 11.44 23.85 -5.20
CA SER A 106 10.48 24.45 -4.27
C SER A 106 11.00 25.71 -3.58
N LEU A 107 12.31 25.82 -3.33
CA LEU A 107 12.92 27.03 -2.79
C LEU A 107 12.92 28.17 -3.81
N ALA A 108 13.20 27.85 -5.08
CA ALA A 108 13.21 28.80 -6.18
C ALA A 108 11.81 29.34 -6.51
N GLU A 109 10.77 28.53 -6.32
CA GLU A 109 9.36 28.86 -6.58
C GLU A 109 8.60 29.35 -5.34
N ASP A 110 9.24 29.38 -4.16
CA ASP A 110 8.64 29.68 -2.87
C ASP A 110 7.43 28.78 -2.50
N THR A 111 7.57 27.48 -2.79
CA THR A 111 6.54 26.45 -2.57
C THR A 111 6.94 25.38 -1.55
N LEU A 112 7.82 25.72 -0.60
CA LEU A 112 8.38 24.79 0.39
C LEU A 112 7.32 24.00 1.19
N ALA A 113 6.23 24.66 1.61
CA ALA A 113 5.15 23.99 2.33
C ALA A 113 4.48 22.90 1.48
N ARG A 114 4.26 23.18 0.20
CA ARG A 114 3.70 22.23 -0.76
C ARG A 114 4.66 21.04 -0.96
N PHE A 115 5.95 21.31 -1.07
CA PHE A 115 6.98 20.26 -1.17
C PHE A 115 6.85 19.24 -0.03
N PHE A 116 6.79 19.67 1.23
CA PHE A 116 6.65 18.74 2.37
C PHE A 116 5.31 18.00 2.39
N ILE A 117 4.22 18.64 1.99
CA ILE A 117 2.90 17.99 1.88
C ILE A 117 2.96 16.87 0.83
N GLU A 118 3.61 17.10 -0.32
CA GLU A 118 3.75 16.13 -1.41
C GLU A 118 4.69 14.95 -1.09
N MET A 119 5.50 15.05 -0.02
CA MET A 119 6.33 13.93 0.46
C MET A 119 5.52 12.91 1.28
N ARG A 120 4.31 13.24 1.73
CA ARG A 120 3.43 12.30 2.44
C ARG A 120 2.81 11.29 1.46
N PRO A 121 2.43 10.09 1.94
CA PRO A 121 1.62 9.17 1.14
C PRO A 121 0.33 9.84 0.65
N ALA A 122 0.07 9.75 -0.66
CA ALA A 122 -1.06 10.43 -1.31
C ALA A 122 -2.41 9.69 -1.14
N HIS A 123 -2.39 8.46 -0.62
CA HIS A 123 -3.58 7.62 -0.55
C HIS A 123 -4.62 8.16 0.47
N PRO A 124 -5.93 8.16 0.15
CA PRO A 124 -6.98 8.64 1.07
C PRO A 124 -6.95 7.97 2.45
N ASP A 125 -6.69 6.67 2.52
CA ASP A 125 -6.54 5.96 3.80
C ASP A 125 -5.42 6.53 4.69
N TYR A 126 -4.29 6.98 4.12
CA TYR A 126 -3.25 7.63 4.91
C TYR A 126 -3.76 8.95 5.49
N ALA A 127 -4.45 9.76 4.68
CA ALA A 127 -5.03 11.02 5.13
C ALA A 127 -6.04 10.82 6.26
N ALA A 128 -6.91 9.80 6.16
CA ALA A 128 -7.86 9.44 7.21
C ALA A 128 -7.15 8.98 8.49
N LEU A 129 -6.12 8.13 8.37
CA LEU A 129 -5.32 7.69 9.51
C LEU A 129 -4.60 8.86 10.18
N ARG A 130 -4.02 9.80 9.41
CA ARG A 130 -3.38 11.01 9.95
C ARG A 130 -4.37 11.89 10.70
N ALA A 131 -5.57 12.10 10.16
CA ALA A 131 -6.62 12.88 10.83
C ALA A 131 -7.05 12.24 12.16
N ALA A 132 -7.23 10.91 12.17
CA ALA A 132 -7.54 10.17 13.38
C ALA A 132 -6.37 10.18 14.39
N TYR A 133 -5.12 10.07 13.92
CA TYR A 133 -3.94 10.12 14.78
C TYR A 133 -3.85 11.42 15.58
N ALA A 134 -4.19 12.55 14.95
CA ALA A 134 -4.16 13.87 15.57
C ALA A 134 -5.12 13.99 16.77
N THR A 135 -6.27 13.31 16.72
CA THR A 135 -7.33 13.40 17.73
C THR A 135 -7.41 12.21 18.67
N GLU A 136 -6.77 11.08 18.33
CA GLU A 136 -6.76 9.88 19.15
C GLU A 136 -5.99 10.11 20.47
N THR A 137 -6.64 9.75 21.57
CA THR A 137 -6.15 9.93 22.95
C THR A 137 -5.74 8.60 23.58
N ASP A 138 -6.31 7.47 23.13
CA ASP A 138 -5.89 6.16 23.57
C ASP A 138 -4.50 5.83 23.01
N ARG A 139 -3.52 5.68 23.90
CA ARG A 139 -2.12 5.44 23.53
C ARG A 139 -1.91 4.17 22.71
N THR A 140 -2.67 3.12 23.00
CA THR A 140 -2.58 1.84 22.29
C THR A 140 -3.12 1.97 20.87
N ARG A 141 -4.31 2.57 20.71
CA ARG A 141 -4.91 2.84 19.40
C ARG A 141 -4.07 3.80 18.58
N LYS A 142 -3.57 4.88 19.20
CA LYS A 142 -2.67 5.85 18.57
C LYS A 142 -1.39 5.19 18.05
N ALA A 143 -0.81 4.26 18.81
CA ALA A 143 0.33 3.46 18.36
C ALA A 143 0.00 2.55 17.16
N VAL A 144 -1.19 1.94 17.12
CA VAL A 144 -1.63 1.14 15.97
C VAL A 144 -1.83 2.03 14.74
N ILE A 145 -2.44 3.22 14.88
CA ILE A 145 -2.59 4.18 13.77
C ILE A 145 -1.21 4.57 13.23
N ALA A 146 -0.26 4.95 14.09
CA ALA A 146 1.10 5.31 13.67
C ALA A 146 1.80 4.19 12.88
N ARG A 147 1.67 2.93 13.31
CA ARG A 147 2.24 1.77 12.58
C ARG A 147 1.63 1.61 11.19
N ASN A 148 0.34 1.90 11.04
CA ASN A 148 -0.34 1.80 9.75
C ASN A 148 -0.06 2.99 8.84
N MET A 149 0.10 4.21 9.40
CA MET A 149 0.64 5.36 8.67
C MET A 149 2.07 5.07 8.17
N GLU A 150 2.90 4.44 8.99
CA GLU A 150 4.25 4.01 8.60
C GLU A 150 4.21 2.98 7.47
N ARG A 151 3.31 1.99 7.50
CA ARG A 151 3.13 1.03 6.40
C ARG A 151 2.68 1.67 5.10
N TRP A 152 1.88 2.75 5.17
CA TRP A 152 1.50 3.51 3.97
C TRP A 152 2.68 4.22 3.31
N ARG A 153 3.74 4.55 4.05
CA ARG A 153 5.02 5.04 3.48
C ARG A 153 5.83 3.95 2.79
N TRP A 154 5.45 2.68 2.95
CA TRP A 154 6.10 1.56 2.26
C TRP A 154 5.28 1.08 1.06
N MET A 155 4.16 1.74 0.77
CA MET A 155 3.36 1.51 -0.44
C MET A 155 3.84 2.47 -1.53
N PRO A 156 3.71 2.10 -2.82
CA PRO A 156 3.95 3.04 -3.91
C PRO A 156 3.07 4.30 -3.74
N ARG A 157 3.61 5.50 -4.02
CA ARG A 157 2.82 6.75 -3.91
C ARG A 157 1.53 6.73 -4.69
N SER A 158 1.54 6.08 -5.85
CA SER A 158 0.35 5.85 -6.67
C SER A 158 0.15 4.35 -6.87
N LEU A 159 -1.04 3.87 -6.52
CA LEU A 159 -1.47 2.51 -6.82
C LEU A 159 -2.04 2.39 -8.25
N GLY A 160 -2.07 3.50 -9.00
CA GLY A 160 -2.78 3.63 -10.27
C GLY A 160 -4.26 3.95 -10.09
N GLU A 161 -4.94 4.20 -11.21
CA GLU A 161 -6.39 4.51 -11.20
C GLU A 161 -7.26 3.27 -11.01
N ASN A 162 -6.74 2.09 -11.39
CA ASN A 162 -7.42 0.81 -11.28
C ASN A 162 -6.52 -0.17 -10.54
N TYR A 163 -6.95 -0.66 -9.39
CA TYR A 163 -6.17 -1.62 -8.60
C TYR A 163 -7.05 -2.48 -7.72
N VAL A 164 -6.48 -3.61 -7.27
CA VAL A 164 -7.06 -4.43 -6.20
C VAL A 164 -6.18 -4.33 -4.97
N LEU A 165 -6.75 -3.96 -3.82
CA LEU A 165 -6.05 -3.96 -2.53
C LEU A 165 -6.68 -5.01 -1.61
N VAL A 166 -5.95 -6.10 -1.38
CA VAL A 166 -6.32 -7.13 -0.39
C VAL A 166 -5.69 -6.76 0.94
N ASN A 167 -6.51 -6.35 1.90
CA ASN A 167 -6.04 -6.16 3.28
C ASN A 167 -6.28 -7.44 4.09
N ALA A 168 -5.22 -8.19 4.33
CA ALA A 168 -5.32 -9.49 4.99
C ALA A 168 -5.74 -9.41 6.47
N ALA A 169 -5.52 -8.28 7.16
CA ALA A 169 -5.99 -8.11 8.54
C ALA A 169 -7.50 -7.85 8.62
N PHE A 170 -8.06 -7.14 7.64
CA PHE A 170 -9.50 -6.88 7.52
C PHE A 170 -10.27 -8.00 6.85
N PHE A 171 -9.57 -8.99 6.28
CA PHE A 171 -10.19 -10.06 5.52
C PHE A 171 -11.07 -9.52 4.39
N GLU A 172 -10.56 -8.52 3.66
CA GLU A 172 -11.26 -7.84 2.57
C GLU A 172 -10.36 -7.61 1.35
N ALA A 173 -11.00 -7.53 0.18
CA ALA A 173 -10.41 -7.09 -1.08
C ALA A 173 -11.21 -5.92 -1.62
N ARG A 174 -10.56 -4.77 -1.79
CA ARG A 174 -11.11 -3.56 -2.38
C ARG A 174 -10.72 -3.46 -3.85
N LEU A 175 -11.68 -3.16 -4.71
CA LEU A 175 -11.48 -2.86 -6.12
C LEU A 175 -11.76 -1.38 -6.35
N ALA A 176 -10.70 -0.64 -6.62
CA ALA A 176 -10.78 0.75 -7.06
C ALA A 176 -10.70 0.79 -8.58
N MET A 177 -11.57 1.60 -9.20
CA MET A 177 -11.54 1.86 -10.63
C MET A 177 -11.91 3.32 -10.93
N ALA A 178 -11.25 3.90 -11.94
CA ALA A 178 -11.47 5.28 -12.35
C ALA A 178 -12.97 5.58 -12.58
N GLY A 179 -13.45 6.65 -11.94
CA GLY A 179 -14.83 7.13 -12.10
C GLY A 179 -15.92 6.20 -11.57
N ARG A 180 -15.58 5.18 -10.77
CA ARG A 180 -16.54 4.23 -10.20
C ARG A 180 -16.42 4.16 -8.68
N PRO A 181 -17.52 3.92 -7.95
CA PRO A 181 -17.46 3.64 -6.52
C PRO A 181 -16.58 2.41 -6.26
N GLU A 182 -15.76 2.50 -5.21
CA GLU A 182 -15.00 1.35 -4.72
C GLU A 182 -15.95 0.22 -4.33
N ARG A 183 -15.56 -1.01 -4.64
CA ARG A 183 -16.32 -2.22 -4.28
C ARG A 183 -15.47 -3.11 -3.38
N THR A 184 -16.09 -3.70 -2.36
CA THR A 184 -15.40 -4.53 -1.37
C THR A 184 -15.95 -5.95 -1.35
N TRP A 185 -15.05 -6.93 -1.31
CA TRP A 185 -15.37 -8.35 -1.15
C TRP A 185 -14.76 -8.88 0.13
N ARG A 186 -15.53 -9.69 0.87
CA ARG A 186 -15.00 -10.50 1.97
C ARG A 186 -14.04 -11.56 1.42
N VAL A 187 -12.93 -11.77 2.13
CA VAL A 187 -11.95 -12.79 1.79
C VAL A 187 -11.62 -13.72 2.96
N ILE A 188 -11.02 -14.87 2.65
CA ILE A 188 -10.34 -15.76 3.59
C ILE A 188 -8.86 -15.72 3.25
N VAL A 189 -8.01 -15.61 4.27
CA VAL A 189 -6.54 -15.53 4.15
C VAL A 189 -5.86 -16.68 4.89
N GLY A 190 -4.53 -16.69 4.86
CA GLY A 190 -3.70 -17.70 5.50
C GLY A 190 -3.91 -17.80 7.01
N LYS A 191 -3.74 -19.00 7.56
CA LYS A 191 -3.61 -19.20 9.02
C LYS A 191 -2.37 -18.47 9.55
N ALA A 192 -2.30 -18.25 10.86
CA ALA A 192 -1.11 -17.67 11.49
C ALA A 192 0.17 -18.51 11.26
N SER A 193 0.04 -19.84 11.13
CA SER A 193 1.17 -20.74 10.82
C SER A 193 1.59 -20.74 9.34
N THR A 194 0.72 -20.27 8.45
CA THR A 194 0.98 -20.15 7.00
C THR A 194 0.40 -18.82 6.51
N PRO A 195 0.95 -17.69 6.98
CA PRO A 195 0.35 -16.38 6.78
C PRO A 195 0.37 -15.99 5.30
N THR A 196 -0.64 -15.23 4.86
CA THR A 196 -0.62 -14.63 3.53
C THR A 196 0.54 -13.61 3.46
N PRO A 197 1.50 -13.77 2.53
CA PRO A 197 2.63 -12.85 2.40
C PRO A 197 2.15 -11.48 1.89
N VAL A 198 2.88 -10.43 2.23
CA VAL A 198 2.65 -9.08 1.70
C VAL A 198 3.46 -8.91 0.43
N PHE A 199 2.83 -8.65 -0.70
CA PHE A 199 3.49 -8.44 -1.99
C PHE A 199 2.59 -7.76 -3.01
N ALA A 200 3.18 -7.30 -4.11
CA ALA A 200 2.45 -6.78 -5.26
C ALA A 200 2.59 -7.74 -6.46
N ALA A 201 1.56 -7.82 -7.29
CA ALA A 201 1.57 -8.54 -8.56
C ALA A 201 0.68 -7.83 -9.58
N GLN A 202 0.66 -8.36 -10.80
CA GLN A 202 -0.23 -7.89 -11.88
C GLN A 202 -1.26 -8.97 -12.20
N ILE A 203 -2.53 -8.59 -12.23
CA ILE A 203 -3.63 -9.42 -12.72
C ILE A 203 -3.65 -9.24 -14.25
N THR A 204 -3.40 -10.33 -14.98
CA THR A 204 -3.43 -10.33 -16.45
C THR A 204 -4.67 -10.99 -17.02
N GLY A 205 -5.40 -11.76 -16.20
CA GLY A 205 -6.57 -12.49 -16.65
C GLY A 205 -7.30 -13.18 -15.51
N ILE A 206 -8.37 -13.88 -15.88
CA ILE A 206 -9.21 -14.67 -14.98
C ILE A 206 -9.45 -16.03 -15.62
N THR A 207 -9.07 -17.09 -14.91
CA THR A 207 -9.38 -18.47 -15.30
C THR A 207 -10.68 -18.91 -14.62
N LEU A 208 -11.69 -19.21 -15.43
CA LEU A 208 -12.92 -19.88 -15.02
C LEU A 208 -12.76 -21.39 -15.12
N ASN A 209 -13.41 -22.10 -14.19
CA ASN A 209 -13.30 -23.55 -14.02
C ASN A 209 -11.83 -24.04 -13.98
N PRO A 210 -10.99 -23.50 -13.08
CA PRO A 210 -9.57 -23.79 -13.07
C PRO A 210 -9.28 -25.24 -12.70
N TRP A 211 -8.24 -25.82 -13.31
CA TRP A 211 -7.57 -26.97 -12.72
C TRP A 211 -6.82 -26.56 -11.48
N TRP A 212 -6.84 -27.40 -10.44
CA TRP A 212 -6.00 -27.19 -9.27
C TRP A 212 -4.78 -28.10 -9.33
N ASN A 213 -3.59 -27.52 -9.50
CA ASN A 213 -2.33 -28.25 -9.33
C ASN A 213 -1.96 -28.22 -7.84
N ILE A 214 -1.89 -29.38 -7.20
CA ILE A 214 -1.75 -29.48 -5.75
C ILE A 214 -0.29 -29.25 -5.36
N PRO A 215 0.03 -28.26 -4.49
CA PRO A 215 1.38 -28.05 -4.01
C PRO A 215 1.93 -29.26 -3.24
N ALA A 216 3.23 -29.50 -3.34
CA ALA A 216 3.89 -30.62 -2.66
C ALA A 216 3.70 -30.60 -1.13
N SER A 217 3.60 -29.41 -0.52
CA SER A 217 3.30 -29.25 0.90
C SER A 217 1.95 -29.86 1.30
N ILE A 218 0.90 -29.61 0.52
CA ILE A 218 -0.45 -30.16 0.76
C ILE A 218 -0.46 -31.67 0.52
N VAL A 219 0.29 -32.16 -0.47
CA VAL A 219 0.45 -33.60 -0.70
C VAL A 219 1.07 -34.27 0.54
N ARG A 220 2.11 -33.68 1.14
CA ARG A 220 2.72 -34.20 2.38
C ARG A 220 1.76 -34.14 3.56
N GLU A 221 1.09 -33.01 3.76
CA GLU A 221 0.12 -32.82 4.86
C GLU A 221 -1.02 -33.86 4.80
N LYS A 222 -1.52 -34.17 3.61
CA LYS A 222 -2.57 -35.18 3.39
C LYS A 222 -2.06 -36.61 3.26
N GLY A 223 -0.77 -36.86 3.50
CA GLY A 223 -0.17 -38.19 3.39
C GLY A 223 -0.25 -38.81 1.98
N GLY A 224 -0.34 -37.97 0.94
CA GLY A 224 -0.40 -38.42 -0.46
C GLY A 224 -1.68 -39.11 -0.91
N ARG A 225 -2.75 -39.08 -0.10
CA ARG A 225 -4.02 -39.75 -0.38
C ARG A 225 -5.04 -38.78 -0.98
N PHE A 226 -5.40 -39.01 -2.25
CA PHE A 226 -6.38 -38.20 -2.98
C PHE A 226 -7.36 -39.11 -3.73
N ALA A 227 -8.65 -38.97 -3.45
CA ALA A 227 -9.68 -39.86 -3.98
C ALA A 227 -10.10 -39.47 -5.41
N ALA A 228 -10.08 -40.43 -6.35
CA ALA A 228 -10.56 -40.20 -7.71
C ALA A 228 -12.04 -39.76 -7.76
N SER A 229 -12.86 -40.23 -6.82
CA SER A 229 -14.26 -39.83 -6.65
C SER A 229 -14.43 -38.33 -6.34
N GLN A 230 -13.40 -37.66 -5.82
CA GLN A 230 -13.39 -36.22 -5.57
C GLN A 230 -12.75 -35.42 -6.73
N GLY A 231 -12.55 -36.07 -7.89
CA GLY A 231 -12.00 -35.46 -9.09
C GLY A 231 -10.48 -35.32 -9.10
N TYR A 232 -9.78 -35.96 -8.15
CA TYR A 232 -8.32 -35.98 -8.14
C TYR A 232 -7.76 -36.94 -9.18
N VAL A 233 -6.72 -36.49 -9.87
CA VAL A 233 -5.95 -37.27 -10.83
C VAL A 233 -4.47 -37.05 -10.61
N LYS A 234 -3.65 -38.04 -10.94
CA LYS A 234 -2.19 -37.92 -10.93
C LYS A 234 -1.70 -38.01 -12.38
N SER A 235 -0.93 -37.02 -12.82
CA SER A 235 -0.35 -36.97 -14.16
C SER A 235 1.10 -36.49 -14.05
N ASN A 236 2.03 -37.22 -14.67
CA ASN A 236 3.48 -36.94 -14.63
C ASN A 236 4.01 -36.74 -13.19
N GLY A 237 3.57 -37.57 -12.24
CA GLY A 237 3.97 -37.48 -10.84
C GLY A 237 3.27 -36.37 -10.02
N GLN A 238 2.57 -35.43 -10.65
CA GLN A 238 1.90 -34.31 -9.99
C GLN A 238 0.41 -34.61 -9.75
N TRP A 239 -0.06 -34.34 -8.53
CA TRP A 239 -1.48 -34.40 -8.19
C TRP A 239 -2.20 -33.15 -8.70
N ARG A 240 -3.37 -33.37 -9.32
CA ARG A 240 -4.24 -32.33 -9.85
C ARG A 240 -5.69 -32.63 -9.49
N GLN A 241 -6.52 -31.60 -9.33
CA GLN A 241 -7.96 -31.74 -9.21
C GLN A 241 -8.64 -31.16 -10.45
N LYS A 242 -9.57 -31.94 -11.02
CA LYS A 242 -10.40 -31.54 -12.16
C LYS A 242 -11.28 -30.32 -11.81
N PRO A 243 -11.63 -29.47 -12.78
CA PRO A 243 -12.67 -28.48 -12.59
C PRO A 243 -14.00 -29.12 -12.16
N GLY A 244 -14.74 -28.44 -11.30
CA GLY A 244 -16.05 -28.89 -10.83
C GLY A 244 -16.44 -28.29 -9.48
N PRO A 245 -17.67 -28.56 -8.99
CA PRO A 245 -18.19 -27.96 -7.75
C PRO A 245 -17.37 -28.26 -6.50
N GLY A 246 -16.69 -29.42 -6.46
CA GLY A 246 -15.81 -29.83 -5.36
C GLY A 246 -14.35 -29.39 -5.48
N ASN A 247 -14.01 -28.63 -6.54
CA ASN A 247 -12.64 -28.18 -6.75
C ASN A 247 -12.21 -27.19 -5.67
N ALA A 248 -11.04 -27.38 -5.05
CA ALA A 248 -10.58 -26.53 -3.96
C ALA A 248 -10.32 -25.06 -4.36
N LEU A 249 -10.06 -24.80 -5.65
CA LEU A 249 -9.97 -23.45 -6.22
C LEU A 249 -11.34 -22.85 -6.60
N GLY A 250 -12.43 -23.61 -6.43
CA GLY A 250 -13.77 -23.22 -6.86
C GLY A 250 -13.87 -23.03 -8.37
N GLN A 251 -14.66 -22.04 -8.80
CA GLN A 251 -14.99 -21.80 -10.21
C GLN A 251 -14.21 -20.65 -10.85
N MET A 252 -13.39 -19.93 -10.09
CA MET A 252 -12.65 -18.75 -10.56
C MET A 252 -11.28 -18.67 -9.89
N LYS A 253 -10.27 -18.31 -10.66
CA LYS A 253 -8.93 -17.95 -10.16
C LYS A 253 -8.37 -16.79 -10.97
N LEU A 254 -7.74 -15.82 -10.30
CA LEU A 254 -6.98 -14.78 -10.97
C LEU A 254 -5.68 -15.34 -11.58
N VAL A 255 -5.34 -14.86 -12.77
CA VAL A 255 -4.03 -15.04 -13.39
C VAL A 255 -3.14 -13.91 -12.92
N MET A 256 -2.30 -14.20 -11.92
CA MET A 256 -1.39 -13.25 -11.29
C MET A 256 -0.06 -13.93 -10.94
N PRO A 257 0.88 -14.06 -11.88
CA PRO A 257 2.20 -14.64 -11.61
C PRO A 257 2.88 -13.96 -10.41
N ASN A 258 3.41 -14.76 -9.47
CA ASN A 258 4.09 -14.27 -8.28
C ASN A 258 5.05 -15.33 -7.72
N PRO A 259 6.11 -14.95 -6.99
CA PRO A 259 7.12 -15.89 -6.49
C PRO A 259 6.65 -16.72 -5.29
N TYR A 260 5.51 -16.40 -4.68
CA TYR A 260 5.01 -17.03 -3.46
C TYR A 260 4.06 -18.20 -3.71
N SER A 261 3.72 -18.49 -4.97
CA SER A 261 2.67 -19.46 -5.33
C SER A 261 1.32 -19.17 -4.65
N VAL A 262 1.03 -17.89 -4.41
CA VAL A 262 -0.23 -17.42 -3.82
C VAL A 262 -1.27 -17.23 -4.91
N TYR A 263 -2.49 -17.68 -4.67
CA TYR A 263 -3.61 -17.50 -5.58
C TYR A 263 -4.70 -16.66 -4.93
N VAL A 264 -5.40 -15.84 -5.73
CA VAL A 264 -6.68 -15.23 -5.39
C VAL A 264 -7.73 -15.99 -6.18
N HIS A 265 -8.63 -16.67 -5.50
CA HIS A 265 -9.48 -17.67 -6.12
C HIS A 265 -10.82 -17.88 -5.39
N ASP A 266 -11.67 -18.69 -5.97
CA ASP A 266 -12.96 -19.08 -5.42
C ASP A 266 -12.85 -20.25 -4.42
N THR A 267 -13.92 -20.65 -3.74
CA THR A 267 -13.87 -21.82 -2.87
C THR A 267 -15.25 -22.48 -2.68
N PRO A 268 -15.30 -23.82 -2.58
CA PRO A 268 -16.52 -24.52 -2.19
C PRO A 268 -16.87 -24.30 -0.71
N SER A 269 -15.91 -23.89 0.13
CA SER A 269 -16.10 -23.69 1.57
C SER A 269 -16.74 -22.32 1.90
N ARG A 270 -17.91 -22.03 1.32
CA ARG A 270 -18.61 -20.74 1.43
C ARG A 270 -18.99 -20.37 2.87
N GLN A 271 -19.31 -21.36 3.69
CA GLN A 271 -19.72 -21.17 5.09
C GLN A 271 -18.65 -20.47 5.94
N LEU A 272 -17.37 -20.55 5.56
CA LEU A 272 -16.28 -19.92 6.29
C LEU A 272 -16.29 -18.39 6.19
N PHE A 273 -16.97 -17.81 5.20
CA PHE A 273 -17.09 -16.36 5.07
C PHE A 273 -18.02 -15.74 6.14
N ALA A 274 -18.85 -16.54 6.80
CA ALA A 274 -19.68 -16.10 7.92
C ALA A 274 -18.89 -15.96 9.24
N LYS A 275 -17.61 -16.39 9.28
CA LYS A 275 -16.74 -16.20 10.43
C LYS A 275 -16.19 -14.77 10.45
N GLU A 276 -16.04 -14.24 11.65
CA GLU A 276 -15.40 -12.95 11.90
C GLU A 276 -13.91 -13.02 11.52
N THR A 277 -13.15 -13.89 12.19
CA THR A 277 -11.76 -14.20 11.82
C THR A 277 -11.71 -15.21 10.68
N ARG A 278 -11.22 -14.80 9.51
CA ARG A 278 -11.21 -15.61 8.28
C ARG A 278 -9.80 -16.09 7.88
N ALA A 279 -9.00 -16.52 8.86
CA ALA A 279 -7.64 -17.03 8.66
C ALA A 279 -7.62 -18.58 8.55
N PHE A 280 -8.10 -19.13 7.43
CA PHE A 280 -8.29 -20.59 7.26
C PHE A 280 -7.48 -21.22 6.11
N SER A 281 -6.77 -20.43 5.31
CA SER A 281 -6.06 -20.91 4.12
C SER A 281 -4.58 -21.26 4.41
N HIS A 282 -3.87 -21.76 3.39
CA HIS A 282 -2.43 -22.00 3.40
C HIS A 282 -1.65 -20.88 2.70
N GLY A 283 -2.06 -19.63 2.89
CA GLY A 283 -1.43 -18.43 2.31
C GLY A 283 -2.16 -17.84 1.10
N CYS A 284 -3.00 -18.62 0.41
CA CYS A 284 -3.88 -18.13 -0.66
C CYS A 284 -5.02 -17.24 -0.14
N VAL A 285 -5.62 -16.46 -1.03
CA VAL A 285 -6.78 -15.61 -0.75
C VAL A 285 -8.01 -16.21 -1.42
N ARG A 286 -9.09 -16.45 -0.66
CA ARG A 286 -10.35 -16.93 -1.21
C ARG A 286 -11.39 -15.81 -1.20
N ILE A 287 -12.09 -15.58 -2.30
CA ILE A 287 -13.08 -14.50 -2.44
C ILE A 287 -14.51 -15.02 -2.23
N ALA A 288 -15.32 -14.31 -1.43
CA ALA A 288 -16.67 -14.73 -1.06
C ALA A 288 -17.64 -14.82 -2.25
N ASP A 289 -17.65 -13.80 -3.10
CA ASP A 289 -18.40 -13.77 -4.37
C ASP A 289 -17.40 -13.67 -5.53
N ALA A 290 -16.73 -14.79 -5.82
CA ALA A 290 -15.67 -14.84 -6.81
C ALA A 290 -16.17 -14.56 -8.24
N LEU A 291 -17.41 -14.94 -8.57
CA LEU A 291 -17.99 -14.68 -9.89
C LEU A 291 -18.45 -13.23 -10.04
N GLY A 292 -19.00 -12.62 -9.00
CA GLY A 292 -19.25 -11.18 -8.98
C GLY A 292 -17.97 -10.36 -9.07
N PHE A 293 -16.91 -10.79 -8.37
CA PHE A 293 -15.59 -10.18 -8.47
C PHE A 293 -14.99 -10.31 -9.88
N ALA A 294 -15.12 -11.47 -10.53
CA ALA A 294 -14.70 -11.62 -11.92
C ALA A 294 -15.53 -10.77 -12.90
N THR A 295 -16.84 -10.65 -12.65
CA THR A 295 -17.72 -9.78 -13.44
C THR A 295 -17.29 -8.31 -13.31
N ALA A 296 -16.91 -7.90 -12.10
CA ALA A 296 -16.41 -6.56 -11.81
C ALA A 296 -15.08 -6.26 -12.53
N LEU A 297 -14.15 -7.22 -12.56
CA LEU A 297 -12.85 -7.07 -13.22
C LEU A 297 -12.91 -7.14 -14.76
N LEU A 298 -13.90 -7.85 -15.31
CA LEU A 298 -14.12 -7.98 -16.76
C LEU A 298 -15.20 -7.00 -17.28
N GLU A 299 -15.57 -6.03 -16.47
CA GLU A 299 -16.63 -5.08 -16.81
C GLU A 299 -16.22 -4.25 -18.03
N GLY A 300 -17.03 -4.34 -19.10
CA GLY A 300 -16.74 -3.73 -20.40
C GLY A 300 -16.09 -4.67 -21.43
N SER A 301 -15.50 -5.79 -21.00
CA SER A 301 -14.95 -6.81 -21.91
C SER A 301 -15.76 -8.10 -21.97
N LYS A 302 -16.44 -8.45 -20.87
CA LYS A 302 -17.35 -9.60 -20.78
C LYS A 302 -18.61 -9.25 -20.02
N THR A 303 -19.73 -9.80 -20.48
CA THR A 303 -21.01 -9.73 -19.80
C THR A 303 -21.11 -10.80 -18.71
N ARG A 304 -21.96 -10.56 -17.71
CA ARG A 304 -22.29 -11.56 -16.69
C ARG A 304 -22.84 -12.86 -17.29
N SER A 305 -23.58 -12.76 -18.40
CA SER A 305 -24.15 -13.91 -19.12
C SER A 305 -23.06 -14.78 -19.75
N GLU A 306 -22.05 -14.17 -20.38
CA GLU A 306 -20.90 -14.90 -20.92
C GLU A 306 -20.13 -15.65 -19.82
N ILE A 307 -19.83 -14.99 -18.71
CA ILE A 307 -19.16 -15.60 -17.56
C ILE A 307 -19.97 -16.79 -17.03
N ALA A 308 -21.29 -16.63 -16.85
CA ALA A 308 -22.17 -17.69 -16.39
C ALA A 308 -22.26 -18.86 -17.40
N ALA A 309 -22.29 -18.57 -18.69
CA ALA A 309 -22.27 -19.59 -19.75
C ALA A 309 -20.96 -20.40 -19.72
N THR A 310 -19.81 -19.73 -19.56
CA THR A 310 -18.51 -20.41 -19.42
C THR A 310 -18.47 -21.28 -18.18
N VAL A 311 -18.95 -20.80 -17.03
CA VAL A 311 -19.03 -21.60 -15.80
C VAL A 311 -19.90 -22.85 -16.02
N ARG A 312 -21.09 -22.71 -16.61
CA ARG A 312 -21.99 -23.84 -16.93
C ARG A 312 -21.37 -24.86 -17.88
N SER A 313 -20.50 -24.43 -18.79
CA SER A 313 -19.83 -25.33 -19.74
C SER A 313 -18.86 -26.32 -19.07
N ALA A 314 -18.45 -26.05 -17.82
CA ALA A 314 -17.41 -26.76 -17.06
C ALA A 314 -16.03 -26.83 -17.73
N LYS A 315 -15.86 -26.22 -18.92
CA LYS A 315 -14.57 -26.11 -19.60
C LYS A 315 -13.72 -25.05 -18.92
N THR A 316 -12.44 -25.34 -18.74
CA THR A 316 -11.47 -24.34 -18.29
C THR A 316 -11.25 -23.30 -19.39
N VAL A 317 -11.49 -22.04 -19.07
CA VAL A 317 -11.32 -20.91 -20.00
C VAL A 317 -10.65 -19.78 -19.24
N THR A 318 -9.69 -19.12 -19.88
CA THR A 318 -9.08 -17.89 -19.37
C THR A 318 -9.57 -16.72 -20.20
N PHE A 319 -10.05 -15.68 -19.53
CA PHE A 319 -10.30 -14.38 -20.12
C PHE A 319 -9.19 -13.43 -19.71
N ASP A 320 -8.51 -12.84 -20.68
CA ASP A 320 -7.49 -11.83 -20.43
C ASP A 320 -8.15 -10.50 -20.03
N LEU A 321 -7.50 -9.76 -19.15
CA LEU A 321 -7.88 -8.38 -18.87
C LEU A 321 -7.42 -7.50 -20.04
N ALA A 322 -8.20 -6.46 -20.35
CA ALA A 322 -7.85 -5.50 -21.41
C ALA A 322 -6.54 -4.75 -21.11
N SER A 323 -6.24 -4.55 -19.84
CA SER A 323 -4.96 -4.02 -19.36
C SER A 323 -4.61 -4.69 -18.04
N ALA A 324 -3.33 -5.00 -17.85
CA ALA A 324 -2.87 -5.58 -16.60
C ALA A 324 -3.21 -4.64 -15.43
N MET A 325 -3.77 -5.21 -14.36
CA MET A 325 -4.21 -4.45 -13.20
C MET A 325 -3.36 -4.81 -11.98
N PRO A 326 -2.76 -3.82 -11.27
CA PRO A 326 -2.01 -4.10 -10.07
C PRO A 326 -2.91 -4.68 -8.96
N ILE A 327 -2.38 -5.68 -8.26
CA ILE A 327 -2.95 -6.20 -7.03
C ILE A 327 -1.92 -6.11 -5.91
N TYR A 328 -2.33 -5.54 -4.79
CA TYR A 328 -1.53 -5.39 -3.59
C TYR A 328 -2.12 -6.27 -2.50
N LEU A 329 -1.36 -7.27 -2.05
CA LEU A 329 -1.68 -8.01 -0.84
C LEU A 329 -0.95 -7.34 0.31
N ALA A 330 -1.68 -6.60 1.14
CA ALA A 330 -1.15 -5.79 2.22
C ALA A 330 -1.68 -6.25 3.59
N TYR A 331 -1.19 -5.63 4.65
CA TYR A 331 -1.55 -5.96 6.02
C TYR A 331 -1.64 -4.68 6.86
N PHE A 332 -2.84 -4.10 6.94
CA PHE A 332 -3.11 -2.92 7.76
C PHE A 332 -4.10 -3.27 8.87
N THR A 333 -3.68 -3.09 10.13
CA THR A 333 -4.48 -3.37 11.33
C THR A 333 -5.32 -2.19 11.79
N ALA A 334 -5.16 -1.03 11.16
CA ALA A 334 -6.06 0.12 11.23
C ALA A 334 -6.28 0.68 9.83
N ALA A 335 -7.54 0.93 9.47
CA ALA A 335 -7.95 1.46 8.18
C ALA A 335 -9.26 2.25 8.35
N PRO A 336 -9.55 3.23 7.48
CA PRO A 336 -10.84 3.92 7.51
C PRO A 336 -11.98 2.98 7.14
N ASP A 337 -13.13 3.18 7.79
CA ASP A 337 -14.42 2.64 7.37
C ASP A 337 -15.12 3.64 6.43
N ALA A 338 -16.26 3.26 5.85
CA ALA A 338 -17.02 4.05 4.89
C ALA A 338 -17.53 5.40 5.47
N ASP A 339 -17.65 5.52 6.79
CA ASP A 339 -18.06 6.74 7.48
C ASP A 339 -16.88 7.65 7.87
N GLY A 340 -15.64 7.25 7.54
CA GLY A 340 -14.41 7.96 7.85
C GLY A 340 -13.85 7.70 9.25
N THR A 341 -14.52 6.89 10.08
CA THR A 341 -13.95 6.43 11.35
C THR A 341 -12.85 5.40 11.11
N ILE A 342 -11.91 5.26 12.06
CA ILE A 342 -10.86 4.24 11.95
C ILE A 342 -11.33 2.96 12.63
N ALA A 343 -11.44 1.90 11.83
CA ALA A 343 -11.64 0.55 12.30
C ALA A 343 -10.29 -0.08 12.68
N PHE A 344 -10.31 -0.97 13.68
CA PHE A 344 -9.13 -1.68 14.17
C PHE A 344 -9.36 -3.19 14.07
N GLN A 345 -8.34 -3.92 13.67
CA GLN A 345 -8.36 -5.38 13.59
C GLN A 345 -7.24 -6.00 14.44
N PRO A 346 -7.48 -7.16 15.08
CA PRO A 346 -6.43 -7.88 15.79
C PRO A 346 -5.24 -8.22 14.88
N ASP A 347 -4.02 -8.07 15.40
CA ASP A 347 -2.78 -8.45 14.71
C ASP A 347 -2.56 -9.98 14.73
N ILE A 348 -3.39 -10.70 13.96
CA ILE A 348 -3.38 -12.17 13.86
C ILE A 348 -2.04 -12.76 13.41
N TYR A 349 -1.16 -11.96 12.78
CA TYR A 349 0.15 -12.38 12.29
C TYR A 349 1.33 -11.83 13.10
N ARG A 350 1.06 -11.09 14.19
CA ARG A 350 2.09 -10.48 15.05
C ARG A 350 3.10 -9.65 14.27
N ARG A 351 2.62 -8.85 13.31
CA ARG A 351 3.42 -7.98 12.44
C ARG A 351 3.53 -6.56 12.98
N ASP A 352 2.61 -6.10 13.82
CA ASP A 352 2.59 -4.74 14.35
C ASP A 352 3.80 -4.50 15.23
N SER A 353 4.13 -5.42 16.14
CA SER A 353 5.25 -5.31 17.08
C SER A 353 6.63 -5.15 16.43
N LYS A 354 6.75 -5.49 15.13
CA LYS A 354 7.99 -5.33 14.36
C LYS A 354 8.19 -3.93 13.82
N VAL A 355 7.12 -3.15 13.68
CA VAL A 355 7.17 -1.78 13.13
C VAL A 355 7.67 -0.83 14.21
N GLY A 356 8.56 0.11 13.89
CA GLY A 356 8.94 1.15 14.85
C GLY A 356 7.83 2.19 14.98
N ILE A 357 7.69 2.81 16.15
CA ILE A 357 6.97 4.08 16.27
C ILE A 357 7.93 5.10 16.87
N ALA A 358 7.83 6.36 16.42
CA ALA A 358 8.56 7.44 17.08
C ALA A 358 8.12 7.53 18.54
N ALA A 359 9.07 7.75 19.44
CA ALA A 359 8.75 8.03 20.83
C ALA A 359 7.92 9.32 20.86
N THR A 360 6.70 9.25 21.37
CA THR A 360 5.96 10.46 21.72
C THR A 360 6.76 11.14 22.83
N ARG A 361 7.26 12.36 22.57
CA ARG A 361 7.79 13.21 23.65
C ARG A 361 6.61 13.55 24.56
N ASP A 362 6.28 12.65 25.48
CA ASP A 362 5.51 13.03 26.64
C ASP A 362 6.38 14.06 27.35
N ARG A 363 5.91 15.32 27.40
CA ARG A 363 6.33 16.22 28.47
C ARG A 363 5.76 15.62 29.74
N ASP A 364 6.44 14.62 30.28
CA ASP A 364 6.34 14.27 31.68
C ASP A 364 6.88 15.47 32.45
N CYS A 365 6.02 16.45 32.69
CA CYS A 365 6.17 17.35 33.82
C CYS A 365 6.00 16.50 35.07
N LYS A 366 7.04 15.75 35.44
CA LYS A 366 7.25 15.36 36.83
C LYS A 366 7.79 16.61 37.53
N GLY A 367 6.94 17.15 38.39
CA GLY A 367 7.24 18.30 39.24
C GLY A 367 8.27 18.00 40.32
#